data_AF-A0A556B8N1-F1
#
_entry.id   AF-A0A556B8N1-F1
#
_cell.length_a   1.000
_cell.length_b   1.000
_cell.length_c   1.000
_cell.angle_alpha   90.00
_cell.angle_beta   90.00
_cell.angle_gamma   90.00
#
_symmetry.space_group_name_H-M   'P 1'
#
loop_
_entity.id
_entity.type
_entity.pdbx_description
1 polymer ?
#
loop_
_entity_poly.entity_id
_entity_poly.type
_entity_poly.pdbx_seq_one_letter_code
_entity_poly.pdbx_strand_id
1 'polypeptide(L)'
;LEEGMKLYQFPYSNVHPSGSVCTGRVVIPEFRALKDLETFHVLFFASSFNHDLTHTHTEPVGELFKRFENQSFDDSILMESEMTF
;
A
#
# COMPACT_ATOMS: atom_id res chain seq x y z
N LEU A 1 -19.38 -9.01 5.06
CA LEU A 1 -18.48 -8.63 6.16
C LEU A 1 -19.36 -8.54 7.40
N GLU A 2 -19.00 -9.25 8.45
CA GLU A 2 -19.75 -9.30 9.71
C GLU A 2 -19.17 -8.28 10.67
N GLU A 3 -20.04 -7.69 11.49
CA GLU A 3 -19.63 -6.74 12.53
C GLU A 3 -18.64 -7.42 13.49
N GLY A 4 -17.50 -6.78 13.72
CA GLY A 4 -16.41 -7.32 14.56
C GLY A 4 -15.43 -8.26 13.85
N MET A 5 -15.53 -8.42 12.53
CA MET A 5 -14.52 -9.13 11.75
C MET A 5 -13.17 -8.38 11.80
N LYS A 6 -12.08 -9.11 12.05
CA LYS A 6 -10.71 -8.58 11.96
C LYS A 6 -10.39 -8.15 10.54
N LEU A 7 -9.84 -6.95 10.40
CA LEU A 7 -9.35 -6.44 9.13
C LEU A 7 -7.84 -6.64 9.04
N TYR A 8 -7.36 -6.86 7.82
CA TYR A 8 -5.96 -7.04 7.52
C TYR A 8 -5.55 -6.03 6.45
N GLN A 9 -4.36 -5.49 6.59
CA GLN A 9 -3.79 -4.54 5.64
C GLN A 9 -2.46 -5.05 5.10
N PHE A 10 -2.21 -4.73 3.83
CA PHE A 10 -0.92 -5.00 3.23
C PHE A 10 0.17 -4.15 3.93
N PRO A 11 1.40 -4.69 4.13
CA PRO A 11 2.46 -4.02 4.88
C PRO A 11 3.13 -2.89 4.08
N TYR A 12 2.35 -2.00 3.46
CA TYR A 12 2.90 -0.83 2.82
C TYR A 12 3.44 0.13 3.88
N SER A 13 4.74 0.36 3.88
CA SER A 13 5.42 1.30 4.79
C SER A 13 4.96 2.74 4.65
N ASN A 14 4.40 3.10 3.50
CA ASN A 14 3.88 4.41 3.23
C ASN A 14 2.38 4.54 3.54
N VAL A 15 1.72 3.50 4.06
CA VAL A 15 0.30 3.56 4.44
C VAL A 15 0.18 3.48 5.96
N HIS A 16 -0.43 4.51 6.56
CA HIS A 16 -0.68 4.55 8.00
C HIS A 16 -1.90 3.66 8.35
N PRO A 17 -2.03 3.15 9.60
CA PRO A 17 -3.19 2.36 10.01
C PRO A 17 -4.56 3.04 9.80
N SER A 18 -4.59 4.35 9.69
CA SER A 18 -5.79 5.14 9.35
C SER A 18 -6.16 5.14 7.85
N GLY A 19 -5.40 4.44 7.00
CA GLY A 19 -5.57 4.41 5.55
C GLY A 19 -4.97 5.62 4.80
N SER A 20 -4.35 6.57 5.50
CA SER A 20 -3.67 7.70 4.87
C SER A 20 -2.33 7.28 4.25
N VAL A 21 -2.04 7.80 3.06
CA VAL A 21 -0.82 7.48 2.31
C VAL A 21 0.22 8.61 2.42
N CYS A 22 1.44 8.27 2.85
CA CYS A 22 2.60 9.12 2.81
C CYS A 22 3.29 9.06 1.43
N THR A 23 3.14 10.10 0.62
CA THR A 23 3.78 10.20 -0.69
C THR A 23 5.15 10.90 -0.62
N GLY A 24 5.62 11.25 0.58
CA GLY A 24 6.86 11.97 0.80
C GLY A 24 6.89 13.35 0.17
N ARG A 25 7.90 13.62 -0.67
CA ARG A 25 8.07 14.92 -1.34
C ARG A 25 7.33 15.01 -2.68
N VAL A 26 6.53 14.01 -3.02
CA VAL A 26 5.73 14.03 -4.26
C VAL A 26 4.68 15.14 -4.15
N VAL A 27 4.75 16.10 -5.07
CA VAL A 27 3.76 17.15 -5.21
C VAL A 27 2.54 16.56 -5.92
N ILE A 28 1.42 16.48 -5.21
CA ILE A 28 0.15 16.02 -5.78
C ILE A 28 -0.37 17.13 -6.72
N PRO A 29 -0.56 16.84 -8.03
CA PRO A 29 -1.10 17.82 -8.96
C PRO A 29 -2.57 18.12 -8.64
N GLU A 30 -3.03 19.31 -9.02
CA GLU A 30 -4.45 19.66 -8.97
C GLU A 30 -5.25 18.83 -9.99
N PHE A 31 -6.28 18.11 -9.54
CA PHE A 31 -7.17 17.35 -10.42
C PHE A 31 -8.25 18.26 -11.01
N ARG A 32 -8.33 18.30 -12.34
CA ARG A 32 -9.31 19.12 -13.07
C ARG A 32 -10.35 18.29 -13.79
N ALA A 33 -10.04 17.03 -14.09
CA ALA A 33 -10.94 16.08 -14.72
C ALA A 33 -10.70 14.65 -14.22
N LEU A 34 -11.68 13.77 -14.42
CA LEU A 34 -11.59 12.36 -13.99
C LEU A 34 -10.38 11.63 -14.61
N LYS A 35 -10.00 11.97 -15.83
CA LYS A 35 -8.80 11.41 -16.49
C LYS A 35 -7.52 11.65 -15.69
N ASP A 36 -7.45 12.73 -14.90
CA ASP A 36 -6.27 13.06 -14.11
C ASP A 36 -6.08 12.08 -12.94
N LEU A 37 -7.14 11.35 -12.57
CA LEU A 37 -7.11 10.29 -11.56
C LEU A 37 -6.60 8.96 -12.14
N GLU A 38 -6.65 8.75 -13.47
CA GLU A 38 -6.28 7.48 -14.10
C GLU A 38 -4.82 7.11 -13.78
N THR A 39 -3.93 8.10 -13.72
CA THR A 39 -2.51 7.89 -13.41
C THR A 39 -2.16 8.10 -11.94
N PHE A 40 -3.12 8.38 -11.07
CA PHE A 40 -2.83 8.74 -9.68
C PHE A 40 -2.18 7.59 -8.89
N HIS A 41 -2.53 6.34 -9.23
CA HIS A 41 -1.88 5.14 -8.70
C HIS A 41 -0.37 5.11 -8.93
N VAL A 42 0.14 5.79 -9.97
CA VAL A 42 1.59 5.91 -10.21
C VAL A 42 2.27 6.72 -9.11
N LEU A 43 1.60 7.73 -8.53
CA LEU A 43 2.15 8.50 -7.42
C LEU A 43 2.28 7.67 -6.15
N PHE A 44 1.40 6.69 -5.96
CA PHE A 44 1.56 5.69 -4.91
C PHE A 44 2.91 5.00 -5.09
N PHE A 45 3.17 4.40 -6.27
CA PHE A 45 4.41 3.67 -6.57
C PHE A 45 5.67 4.54 -6.66
N ALA A 46 5.53 5.82 -7.01
CA ALA A 46 6.63 6.77 -7.08
C ALA A 46 7.08 7.31 -5.70
N SER A 47 6.36 6.97 -4.62
CA SER A 47 6.75 7.37 -3.26
C SER A 47 8.14 6.85 -2.92
N SER A 48 8.98 7.73 -2.36
CA SER A 48 10.32 7.38 -1.86
C SER A 48 10.28 6.34 -0.74
N PHE A 49 9.12 6.14 -0.11
CA PHE A 49 8.94 5.20 0.99
C PHE A 49 8.51 3.80 0.53
N ASN A 50 8.10 3.61 -0.73
CA ASN A 50 7.67 2.30 -1.23
C ASN A 50 8.81 1.29 -1.46
N HIS A 51 10.06 1.72 -1.35
CA HIS A 51 11.21 0.83 -1.51
C HIS A 51 11.63 0.17 -0.19
N ASP A 52 11.19 0.73 0.93
CA ASP A 52 11.41 0.16 2.26
C ASP A 52 10.12 -0.49 2.73
N LEU A 53 9.86 -1.74 2.36
CA LEU A 53 8.80 -2.52 3.02
C LEU A 53 9.17 -2.78 4.48
N THR A 54 8.80 -1.81 5.31
CA THR A 54 8.61 -1.87 6.75
C THR A 54 9.85 -2.15 7.59
N HIS A 55 9.63 -2.11 8.91
CA HIS A 55 10.49 -2.47 10.03
C HIS A 55 11.27 -3.81 9.92
N THR A 56 11.22 -4.51 8.78
CA THR A 56 11.84 -5.80 8.46
C THR A 56 12.88 -5.76 7.31
N HIS A 57 13.15 -4.59 6.72
CA HIS A 57 14.43 -4.24 6.07
C HIS A 57 15.02 -5.18 4.99
N THR A 58 14.28 -5.74 4.02
CA THR A 58 15.01 -6.57 3.01
C THR A 58 14.58 -6.49 1.55
N GLU A 59 13.37 -6.07 1.16
CA GLU A 59 13.00 -6.06 -0.27
C GLU A 59 12.11 -4.88 -0.70
N PRO A 60 12.35 -4.28 -1.89
CA PRO A 60 11.44 -3.31 -2.48
C PRO A 60 10.05 -3.90 -2.76
N VAL A 61 8.98 -3.09 -2.64
CA VAL A 61 7.59 -3.48 -2.98
C VAL A 61 7.49 -4.20 -4.32
N GLY A 62 8.21 -3.71 -5.33
CA GLY A 62 8.21 -4.31 -6.67
C GLY A 62 8.74 -5.74 -6.71
N GLU A 63 9.75 -6.07 -5.90
CA GLU A 63 10.29 -7.44 -5.82
C GLU A 63 9.36 -8.36 -5.04
N LEU A 64 8.71 -7.85 -3.99
CA LEU A 64 7.66 -8.59 -3.28
C LEU A 64 6.52 -8.99 -4.22
N PHE A 65 6.04 -8.09 -5.08
CA PHE A 65 4.96 -8.43 -6.02
C PHE A 65 5.36 -9.50 -7.03
N LYS A 66 6.63 -9.54 -7.47
CA LYS A 66 7.11 -10.62 -8.34
C LYS A 66 7.02 -11.98 -7.67
N ARG A 67 7.17 -12.06 -6.34
CA ARG A 67 6.99 -13.33 -5.60
C ARG A 67 5.56 -13.87 -5.71
N PHE A 68 4.57 -12.99 -5.84
CA PHE A 68 3.17 -13.38 -6.00
C PHE A 68 2.77 -13.64 -7.46
N GLU A 69 3.66 -13.36 -8.41
CA GLU A 69 3.37 -13.59 -9.82
C GLU A 69 3.22 -15.10 -10.08
N ASN A 70 2.05 -15.51 -10.56
CA ASN A 70 1.67 -16.91 -10.79
C ASN A 70 1.75 -17.81 -9.54
N GLN A 71 1.74 -17.23 -8.33
CA GLN A 71 1.71 -17.97 -7.07
C GLN A 71 0.43 -17.67 -6.29
N SER A 72 0.08 -18.56 -5.36
CA SER A 72 -0.96 -18.26 -4.38
C SER A 72 -0.51 -17.11 -3.49
N PHE A 73 -1.47 -16.26 -3.11
CA PHE A 73 -1.21 -15.16 -2.19
C PHE A 73 -0.83 -15.71 -0.80
N ASP A 74 0.20 -15.14 -0.18
CA ASP A 74 0.67 -15.52 1.16
C ASP A 74 0.06 -14.61 2.22
N ASP A 75 -1.01 -15.04 2.88
CA ASP A 75 -1.69 -14.24 3.90
C ASP A 75 -0.77 -13.86 5.08
N SER A 76 0.37 -14.55 5.28
CA SER A 76 1.30 -14.26 6.39
C SER A 76 1.98 -12.90 6.27
N ILE A 77 1.99 -12.30 5.07
CA ILE A 77 2.55 -10.96 4.87
C ILE A 77 1.61 -9.85 5.36
N LEU A 78 0.34 -10.15 5.60
CA LEU A 78 -0.63 -9.16 6.01
C LEU A 78 -0.45 -8.76 7.48
N MET A 79 -0.64 -7.49 7.77
CA MET A 79 -0.65 -6.96 9.14
C MET A 79 -2.10 -6.82 9.63
N GLU A 80 -2.36 -7.22 10.87
CA GLU A 80 -3.64 -6.96 11.51
C GLU A 80 -3.89 -5.45 11.62
N SER A 81 -5.09 -5.00 11.26
CA SER A 81 -5.51 -3.61 11.42
C SER A 81 -6.18 -3.43 12.78
N GLU A 82 -5.99 -2.27 13.40
CA GLU A 82 -6.72 -1.89 14.61
C GLU A 82 -8.22 -1.58 14.34
N MET A 83 -8.64 -1.60 13.08
CA MET A 83 -10.01 -1.38 12.65
C MET A 83 -10.78 -2.71 12.56
N THR A 84 -12.06 -2.67 12.91
CA THR A 84 -13.02 -3.77 12.71
C THR A 84 -14.12 -3.30 11.76
N PHE A 85 -14.76 -4.25 11.06
CA PHE A 85 -15.91 -3.95 10.21
C PHE A 85 -17.16 -3.68 11.03
#